data_AF-A0A810MWZ4-F1
#
_entry.id   AF-A0A810MWZ4-F1
#
_cell.length_a   1.000
_cell.length_b   1.000
_cell.length_c   1.000
_cell.angle_alpha   90.00
_cell.angle_beta   90.00
_cell.angle_gamma   90.00
#
_symmetry.space_group_name_H-M   'P 1'
#
loop_
_entity.id
_entity.type
_entity.pdbx_description
1 polymer ?
#
loop_
_entity_poly.entity_id
_entity_poly.type
_entity_poly.pdbx_seq_one_letter_code
_entity_poly.pdbx_strand_id
1 'polypeptide(L)'
;MSVSDTTDWPTSALDAAATAFAALTCEPQPMVLDCTIFDPGRGLPTEAMPLPALRDWLLRHPDAYTARDEVWRELIRRARLDGPQWVVAAVGMALPALRQYAAQLSAVHGGDPADLDAEILTGFLTALRDRVDLARPAPYASLCKAAWRAGHHLLRQQREYLPVDDIEHVAAGPRIPRVPYGHPDLLIRRAVTLGILDPEDEQAYVDVRLGHRAIEPIAATTGASVDALRMRLSRIDSRIAEALADGLLTGTASPETRAQLRAQAAQRARLRAARATAAVRRVVVPVA
;
A
#
# COMPACT_ATOMS: atom_id res chain seq x y z
N MET A 1 40.08 9.43 25.37
CA MET A 1 38.83 9.20 24.63
C MET A 1 38.33 7.84 25.03
N SER A 2 37.40 7.80 25.99
CA SER A 2 36.82 6.56 26.51
C SER A 2 35.77 6.10 25.52
N VAL A 3 35.99 4.95 24.89
CA VAL A 3 34.99 4.27 24.05
C VAL A 3 33.86 3.91 24.99
N SER A 4 32.69 4.52 24.79
CA SER A 4 31.48 4.18 25.54
C SER A 4 31.27 2.68 25.46
N ASP A 5 31.20 2.03 26.63
CA ASP A 5 30.58 0.72 26.76
C ASP A 5 29.16 0.84 26.19
N THR A 6 28.98 0.42 24.95
CA THR A 6 27.65 0.09 24.43
C THR A 6 27.17 -1.04 25.31
N THR A 7 26.39 -0.70 26.34
CA THR A 7 25.65 -1.68 27.13
C THR A 7 24.86 -2.49 26.12
N ASP A 8 25.22 -3.76 25.96
CA ASP A 8 24.66 -4.66 24.95
C ASP A 8 23.18 -4.89 25.30
N TRP A 9 22.34 -4.00 24.79
CA TRP A 9 20.92 -3.95 25.12
C TRP A 9 20.15 -4.81 24.12
N PRO A 10 19.21 -5.65 24.56
CA PRO A 10 18.48 -6.54 23.66
C PRO A 10 17.76 -5.77 22.56
N THR A 11 17.76 -6.32 21.34
CA THR A 11 17.03 -5.77 20.19
C THR A 11 15.52 -5.96 20.31
N SER A 12 15.07 -7.05 20.95
CA SER A 12 13.64 -7.25 21.27
C SER A 12 13.20 -6.30 22.38
N ALA A 13 12.07 -5.61 22.16
CA ALA A 13 11.48 -4.72 23.15
C ALA A 13 11.05 -5.43 24.45
N LEU A 14 10.60 -6.70 24.35
CA LEU A 14 10.23 -7.48 25.53
C LEU A 14 11.45 -7.97 26.31
N ASP A 15 12.55 -8.30 25.62
CA ASP A 15 13.80 -8.67 26.29
C ASP A 15 14.49 -7.47 26.93
N ALA A 16 14.47 -6.31 26.25
CA ALA A 16 14.85 -5.03 26.84
C ALA A 16 14.10 -4.75 28.15
N ALA A 17 12.77 -4.93 28.15
CA ALA A 17 11.96 -4.77 29.35
C ALA A 17 12.29 -5.81 30.44
N ALA A 18 12.61 -7.05 30.06
CA ALA A 18 13.04 -8.08 30.99
C ALA A 18 14.37 -7.73 31.66
N THR A 19 15.35 -7.25 30.89
CA THR A 19 16.65 -6.78 31.40
C THR A 19 16.47 -5.59 32.35
N ALA A 20 15.64 -4.60 31.98
CA ALA A 20 15.34 -3.46 32.85
C ALA A 20 14.65 -3.88 34.15
N PHE A 21 13.69 -4.81 34.09
CA PHE A 21 13.02 -5.34 35.27
C PHE A 21 13.97 -6.11 36.19
N ALA A 22 14.87 -6.91 35.60
CA ALA A 22 15.90 -7.62 36.36
C ALA A 22 16.82 -6.63 37.11
N ALA A 23 17.25 -5.56 36.45
CA ALA A 23 18.07 -4.51 37.07
C ALA A 23 17.36 -3.77 38.22
N LEU A 24 16.03 -3.58 38.14
CA LEU A 24 15.25 -2.97 39.24
C LEU A 24 14.99 -3.91 40.43
N THR A 25 15.12 -5.21 40.22
CA THR A 25 14.73 -6.23 41.21
C THR A 25 15.92 -7.00 41.75
N CYS A 26 17.14 -6.64 41.36
CA CYS A 26 18.36 -7.21 41.91
C CYS A 26 18.72 -6.59 43.26
N GLU A 27 19.53 -7.31 44.02
CA GLU A 27 20.17 -6.79 45.25
C GLU A 27 21.08 -5.59 44.94
N PRO A 28 21.34 -4.68 45.90
CA PRO A 28 21.01 -4.75 47.33
C PRO A 28 19.65 -4.16 47.72
N GLN A 29 18.95 -3.51 46.80
CA GLN A 29 17.66 -2.85 47.07
C GLN A 29 16.62 -3.29 46.02
N PRO A 30 16.14 -4.55 46.10
CA PRO A 30 15.15 -5.04 45.16
C PRO A 30 13.86 -4.23 45.33
N MET A 31 13.24 -3.88 44.21
CA MET A 31 11.94 -3.21 44.23
C MET A 31 10.88 -4.13 44.85
N VAL A 32 10.20 -3.62 45.88
CA VAL A 32 9.18 -4.35 46.65
C VAL A 32 7.80 -3.70 46.54
N LEU A 33 6.76 -4.52 46.69
CA LEU A 33 5.40 -4.06 46.96
C LEU A 33 5.00 -4.47 48.37
N ASP A 34 4.63 -3.50 49.19
CA ASP A 34 4.06 -3.75 50.51
C ASP A 34 2.66 -4.33 50.37
N CYS A 35 2.48 -5.62 50.66
CA CYS A 35 1.19 -6.27 50.54
C CYS A 35 0.30 -6.08 51.79
N THR A 36 0.83 -5.49 52.86
CA THR A 36 0.05 -5.19 54.08
C THR A 36 -0.97 -4.08 53.87
N ILE A 37 -0.82 -3.28 52.81
CA ILE A 37 -1.76 -2.22 52.43
C ILE A 37 -3.10 -2.77 51.93
N PHE A 38 -3.14 -4.04 51.56
CA PHE A 38 -4.33 -4.70 51.02
C PHE A 38 -5.14 -5.38 52.13
N ASP A 39 -6.43 -5.59 51.86
CA ASP A 39 -7.33 -6.30 52.77
C ASP A 39 -6.81 -7.74 53.05
N PRO A 40 -6.54 -8.10 54.32
CA PRO A 40 -6.07 -9.44 54.71
C PRO A 40 -6.99 -10.58 54.25
N GLY A 41 -8.29 -10.31 54.07
CA GLY A 41 -9.26 -11.29 53.58
C GLY A 41 -9.06 -11.72 52.13
N ARG A 42 -8.13 -11.11 51.38
CA ARG A 42 -7.86 -11.39 49.96
C ARG A 42 -6.86 -12.52 49.72
N GLY A 43 -6.26 -13.05 50.79
CA GLY A 43 -5.30 -14.14 50.71
C GLY A 43 -3.91 -13.72 50.20
N LEU A 44 -3.63 -12.42 50.11
CA LEU A 44 -2.29 -11.91 49.85
C LEU A 44 -1.41 -12.09 51.09
N PRO A 45 -0.10 -12.38 50.92
CA PRO A 45 0.86 -12.37 52.02
C PRO A 45 0.86 -11.02 52.75
N THR A 46 0.94 -11.04 54.07
CA THR A 46 0.93 -9.82 54.91
C THR A 46 2.37 -9.33 55.15
N GLU A 47 3.14 -9.17 54.08
CA GLU A 47 4.53 -8.71 54.11
C GLU A 47 4.90 -7.89 52.86
N ALA A 48 6.02 -7.16 52.93
CA ALA A 48 6.59 -6.53 51.75
C ALA A 48 7.29 -7.59 50.88
N MET A 49 6.84 -7.73 49.64
CA MET A 49 7.35 -8.75 48.73
C MET A 49 8.16 -8.14 47.58
N PRO A 50 9.33 -8.70 47.25
CA PRO A 50 10.00 -8.42 45.98
C PRO A 50 9.06 -8.71 44.81
N LEU A 51 9.05 -7.83 43.81
CA LEU A 51 8.15 -7.96 42.66
C LEU A 51 8.25 -9.32 41.94
N PRO A 52 9.44 -9.92 41.73
CA PRO A 52 9.53 -11.25 41.12
C PRO A 52 8.82 -12.34 41.95
N ALA A 53 9.00 -12.32 43.27
CA ALA A 53 8.35 -13.27 44.18
C ALA A 53 6.82 -13.10 44.18
N LEU A 54 6.34 -11.84 44.12
CA LEU A 54 4.92 -11.54 44.00
C LEU A 54 4.34 -12.01 42.65
N ARG A 55 5.07 -11.82 41.55
CA ARG A 55 4.68 -12.35 40.23
C ARG A 55 4.52 -13.87 40.28
N ASP A 56 5.50 -14.56 40.84
CA ASP A 56 5.49 -16.02 40.93
C ASP A 56 4.38 -16.51 41.86
N TRP A 57 4.05 -15.76 42.91
CA TRP A 57 2.89 -16.02 43.75
C TRP A 57 1.58 -15.88 42.96
N LEU A 58 1.39 -14.80 42.20
CA LEU A 58 0.19 -14.57 41.38
C LEU A 58 -0.01 -15.63 40.28
N LEU A 59 1.09 -16.16 39.74
CA LEU A 59 1.07 -17.24 38.74
C LEU A 59 0.68 -18.58 39.36
N ARG A 60 1.13 -18.87 40.59
CA ARG A 60 0.76 -20.09 41.33
C ARG A 60 -0.66 -20.09 41.86
N HIS A 61 -1.30 -18.92 41.94
CA HIS A 61 -2.67 -18.75 42.43
C HIS A 61 -3.58 -18.16 41.32
N PRO A 62 -3.90 -18.94 40.26
CA PRO A 62 -4.66 -18.45 39.12
C PRO A 62 -6.05 -17.91 39.51
N ASP A 63 -6.68 -18.52 40.52
CA ASP A 63 -8.03 -18.23 41.00
C ASP A 63 -8.11 -17.07 42.01
N ALA A 64 -6.96 -16.49 42.40
CA ALA A 64 -6.89 -15.35 43.32
C ALA A 64 -7.23 -14.02 42.61
N TYR A 65 -8.40 -13.96 41.97
CA TYR A 65 -8.81 -12.83 41.13
C TYR A 65 -8.84 -11.50 41.89
N THR A 66 -9.36 -11.50 43.12
CA THR A 66 -9.48 -10.27 43.92
C THR A 66 -8.12 -9.76 44.40
N ALA A 67 -7.23 -10.65 44.83
CA ALA A 67 -5.83 -10.35 45.15
C ALA A 67 -5.08 -9.78 43.93
N ARG A 68 -5.23 -10.42 42.76
CA ARG A 68 -4.64 -9.95 41.50
C ARG A 68 -5.14 -8.54 41.16
N ASP A 69 -6.45 -8.32 41.26
CA ASP A 69 -7.05 -7.01 40.99
C ASP A 69 -6.46 -5.91 41.87
N GLU A 70 -6.33 -6.14 43.19
CA GLU A 70 -5.72 -5.17 44.11
C GLU A 70 -4.27 -4.86 43.77
N VAL A 71 -3.45 -5.89 43.56
CA VAL A 71 -2.04 -5.72 43.17
C VAL A 71 -1.93 -4.91 41.87
N TRP A 72 -2.75 -5.23 40.87
CA TRP A 72 -2.69 -4.54 39.58
C TRP A 72 -3.24 -3.12 39.64
N ARG A 73 -4.27 -2.83 40.46
CA ARG A 73 -4.71 -1.44 40.70
C ARG A 73 -3.58 -0.61 41.29
N GLU A 74 -2.89 -1.15 42.28
CA GLU A 74 -1.78 -0.46 42.93
C GLU A 74 -0.60 -0.28 41.97
N LEU A 75 -0.20 -1.31 41.22
CA LEU A 75 0.87 -1.20 40.22
C LEU A 75 0.55 -0.13 39.17
N ILE A 76 -0.70 -0.06 38.67
CA ILE A 76 -1.11 0.96 37.72
C ILE A 76 -1.07 2.35 38.35
N ARG A 77 -1.55 2.49 39.60
CA ARG A 77 -1.50 3.76 40.34
C ARG A 77 -0.06 4.25 40.46
N ARG A 78 0.86 3.40 40.91
CA ARG A 78 2.28 3.76 41.06
C ARG A 78 2.95 4.04 39.72
N ALA A 79 2.65 3.27 38.68
CA ALA A 79 3.16 3.52 37.33
C ALA A 79 2.75 4.89 36.76
N ARG A 80 1.58 5.40 37.17
CA ARG A 80 1.07 6.72 36.75
C ARG A 80 1.61 7.88 37.60
N LEU A 81 1.89 7.64 38.89
CA LEU A 81 2.14 8.71 39.87
C LEU A 81 3.56 8.74 40.44
N ASP A 82 4.20 7.59 40.59
CA ASP A 82 5.37 7.42 41.47
C ASP A 82 6.69 7.23 40.69
N GLY A 83 6.64 7.25 39.34
CA GLY A 83 7.82 7.34 38.47
C GLY A 83 8.02 6.20 37.46
N PRO A 84 8.99 6.33 36.55
CA PRO A 84 9.22 5.40 35.43
C PRO A 84 9.62 3.99 35.87
N GLN A 85 10.25 3.83 37.03
CA GLN A 85 10.58 2.52 37.60
C GLN A 85 9.32 1.65 37.83
N TRP A 86 8.18 2.28 38.16
CA TRP A 86 6.91 1.57 38.33
C TRP A 86 6.27 1.18 36.99
N VAL A 87 6.58 1.89 35.90
CA VAL A 87 6.21 1.47 34.54
C VAL A 87 6.96 0.20 34.15
N VAL A 88 8.28 0.17 34.36
CA VAL A 88 9.11 -1.01 34.10
C VAL A 88 8.67 -2.18 34.99
N ALA A 89 8.37 -1.93 36.26
CA ALA A 89 7.79 -2.93 37.17
C ALA A 89 6.50 -3.53 36.63
N ALA A 90 5.53 -2.71 36.22
CA ALA A 90 4.26 -3.18 35.68
C ALA A 90 4.46 -4.03 34.41
N VAL A 91 5.37 -3.64 33.52
CA VAL A 91 5.74 -4.45 32.34
C VAL A 91 6.37 -5.77 32.77
N GLY A 92 7.35 -5.74 33.68
CA GLY A 92 8.04 -6.93 34.19
C GLY A 92 7.13 -7.95 34.87
N MET A 93 6.10 -7.46 35.56
CA MET A 93 5.02 -8.27 36.14
C MET A 93 4.13 -8.91 35.05
N ALA A 94 3.92 -8.24 33.91
CA ALA A 94 3.11 -8.73 32.80
C ALA A 94 3.87 -9.62 31.78
N LEU A 95 5.21 -9.59 31.80
CA LEU A 95 6.06 -10.29 30.81
C LEU A 95 5.65 -11.73 30.49
N PRO A 96 5.26 -12.60 31.45
CA PRO A 96 4.81 -13.95 31.12
C PRO A 96 3.66 -13.99 30.10
N ALA A 97 2.66 -13.12 30.27
CA ALA A 97 1.53 -13.04 29.35
C ALA A 97 1.92 -12.35 28.03
N LEU A 98 2.74 -11.30 28.08
CA LEU A 98 3.17 -10.60 26.87
C LEU A 98 3.98 -11.51 25.95
N ARG A 99 4.90 -12.30 26.51
CA ARG A 99 5.69 -13.30 25.76
C ARG A 99 4.81 -14.42 25.21
N GLN A 100 3.79 -14.85 25.96
CA GLN A 100 2.83 -15.83 25.45
C GLN A 100 2.06 -15.28 24.23
N TYR A 101 1.64 -14.01 24.26
CA TYR A 101 0.97 -13.38 23.13
C TYR A 101 1.90 -13.18 21.93
N ALA A 102 3.14 -12.75 22.17
CA ALA A 102 4.15 -12.65 21.13
C ALA A 102 4.33 -14.01 20.43
N ALA A 103 4.57 -15.09 21.18
CA ALA A 103 4.72 -16.43 20.63
C ALA A 103 3.48 -16.89 19.82
N GLN A 104 2.27 -16.62 20.32
CA GLN A 104 1.03 -16.97 19.60
C GLN A 104 0.87 -16.20 18.28
N LEU A 105 1.23 -14.92 18.27
CA LEU A 105 1.07 -14.05 17.12
C LEU A 105 2.22 -14.24 16.10
N SER A 106 3.44 -14.52 16.56
CA SER A 106 4.60 -14.84 15.70
C SER A 106 4.36 -16.07 14.84
N ALA A 107 3.61 -17.06 15.33
CA ALA A 107 3.31 -18.29 14.57
C ALA A 107 2.59 -18.04 13.23
N VAL A 108 1.95 -16.87 13.07
CA VAL A 108 1.23 -16.47 11.85
C VAL A 108 1.79 -15.18 11.24
N HIS A 109 2.88 -14.64 11.81
CA HIS A 109 3.54 -13.42 11.36
C HIS A 109 4.69 -13.77 10.42
N GLY A 110 4.72 -13.17 9.23
CA GLY A 110 5.82 -13.32 8.27
C GLY A 110 6.94 -12.28 8.41
N GLY A 111 6.76 -11.27 9.26
CA GLY A 111 7.72 -10.18 9.48
C GLY A 111 8.70 -10.43 10.62
N ASP A 112 9.46 -9.40 10.99
CA ASP A 112 10.43 -9.44 12.09
C ASP A 112 9.70 -9.62 13.45
N PRO A 113 10.01 -10.67 14.22
CA PRO A 113 9.46 -10.85 15.57
C PRO A 113 9.70 -9.66 16.51
N ALA A 114 10.76 -8.88 16.30
CA ALA A 114 11.04 -7.70 17.12
C ALA A 114 9.99 -6.58 16.94
N ASP A 115 9.43 -6.42 15.74
CA ASP A 115 8.35 -5.47 15.47
C ASP A 115 7.09 -5.84 16.24
N LEU A 116 6.77 -7.15 16.27
CA LEU A 116 5.63 -7.66 17.01
C LEU A 116 5.79 -7.46 18.52
N ASP A 117 6.97 -7.72 19.07
CA ASP A 117 7.30 -7.47 20.48
C ASP A 117 7.13 -5.97 20.83
N ALA A 118 7.60 -5.08 19.95
CA ALA A 118 7.48 -3.64 20.12
C ALA A 118 6.02 -3.18 20.10
N GLU A 119 5.19 -3.68 19.19
CA GLU A 119 3.77 -3.34 19.09
C GLU A 119 2.97 -3.85 20.30
N ILE A 120 3.24 -5.08 20.75
CA ILE A 120 2.60 -5.65 21.96
C ILE A 120 2.95 -4.80 23.18
N LEU A 121 4.23 -4.46 23.36
CA LEU A 121 4.68 -3.61 24.47
C LEU A 121 4.06 -2.22 24.40
N THR A 122 4.02 -1.62 23.21
CA THR A 122 3.40 -0.30 22.97
C THR A 122 1.92 -0.31 23.33
N GLY A 123 1.18 -1.36 22.94
CA GLY A 123 -0.22 -1.53 23.31
C GLY A 123 -0.44 -1.63 24.81
N PHE A 124 0.42 -2.38 25.51
CA PHE A 124 0.40 -2.48 26.97
C PHE A 124 0.67 -1.13 27.64
N LEU A 125 1.76 -0.45 27.26
CA LEU A 125 2.18 0.83 27.84
C LEU A 125 1.17 1.94 27.60
N THR A 126 0.56 1.97 26.41
CA THR A 126 -0.51 2.91 26.09
C THR A 126 -1.71 2.69 27.01
N ALA A 127 -2.11 1.44 27.23
CA ALA A 127 -3.22 1.13 28.12
C ALA A 127 -2.91 1.42 29.59
N LEU A 128 -1.68 1.16 30.02
CA LEU A 128 -1.19 1.45 31.36
C LEU A 128 -1.24 2.95 31.66
N ARG A 129 -0.80 3.79 30.71
CA ARG A 129 -0.74 5.25 30.88
C ARG A 129 -2.09 5.86 31.20
N ASP A 130 -3.13 5.56 30.42
CA ASP A 130 -4.42 6.26 30.56
C ASP A 130 -5.68 5.47 30.20
N ARG A 131 -5.61 4.36 29.46
CA ARG A 131 -6.84 3.69 28.95
C ARG A 131 -7.52 2.74 29.91
N VAL A 132 -6.83 2.23 30.92
CA VAL A 132 -7.44 1.32 31.91
C VAL A 132 -8.15 2.10 33.01
N ASP A 133 -9.44 1.84 33.13
CA ASP A 133 -10.33 2.30 34.19
C ASP A 133 -10.18 1.41 35.43
N LEU A 134 -9.68 1.98 36.53
CA LEU A 134 -9.42 1.26 37.78
C LEU A 134 -10.69 0.93 38.57
N ALA A 135 -11.82 1.58 38.26
CA ALA A 135 -13.12 1.26 38.86
C ALA A 135 -13.73 -0.03 38.30
N ARG A 136 -13.23 -0.51 37.15
CA ARG A 136 -13.67 -1.76 36.55
C ARG A 136 -12.91 -2.96 37.12
N PRO A 137 -13.55 -4.15 37.14
CA PRO A 137 -12.86 -5.38 37.51
C PRO A 137 -11.82 -5.78 36.45
N ALA A 138 -10.85 -6.60 36.85
CA ALA A 138 -9.83 -7.18 35.98
C ALA A 138 -8.98 -6.16 35.19
N PRO A 139 -8.33 -5.17 35.85
CA PRO A 139 -7.45 -4.22 35.18
C PRO A 139 -6.29 -4.92 34.46
N TYR A 140 -5.75 -6.00 35.05
CA TYR A 140 -4.73 -6.84 34.41
C TYR A 140 -5.17 -7.39 33.05
N ALA A 141 -6.35 -8.02 33.00
CA ALA A 141 -6.88 -8.58 31.77
C ALA A 141 -7.12 -7.49 30.71
N SER A 142 -7.52 -6.29 31.15
CA SER A 142 -7.69 -5.15 30.26
C SER A 142 -6.36 -4.68 29.63
N LEU A 143 -5.28 -4.62 30.42
CA LEU A 143 -3.93 -4.32 29.92
C LEU A 143 -3.43 -5.39 28.93
N CYS A 144 -3.50 -6.67 29.32
CA CYS A 144 -3.09 -7.79 28.48
C CYS A 144 -3.88 -7.85 27.17
N LYS A 145 -5.18 -7.58 27.21
CA LYS A 145 -6.03 -7.51 26.02
C LYS A 145 -5.66 -6.34 25.11
N ALA A 146 -5.26 -5.20 25.66
CA ALA A 146 -4.77 -4.07 24.86
C ALA A 146 -3.46 -4.41 24.15
N ALA A 147 -2.53 -5.07 24.85
CA ALA A 147 -1.28 -5.56 24.28
C ALA A 147 -1.52 -6.54 23.11
N TRP A 148 -2.36 -7.56 23.33
CA TRP A 148 -2.73 -8.53 22.30
C TRP A 148 -3.41 -7.87 21.09
N ARG A 149 -4.32 -6.90 21.32
CA ARG A 149 -4.99 -6.16 20.24
C ARG A 149 -4.02 -5.36 19.38
N ALA A 150 -2.99 -4.76 19.97
CA ALA A 150 -1.97 -4.02 19.24
C ALA A 150 -1.18 -4.94 18.31
N GLY A 151 -0.64 -6.05 18.83
CA GLY A 151 0.05 -7.04 17.99
C GLY A 151 -0.86 -7.65 16.91
N HIS A 152 -2.12 -7.94 17.24
CA HIS A 152 -3.08 -8.42 16.26
C HIS A 152 -3.47 -7.38 15.19
N HIS A 153 -3.42 -6.08 15.52
CA HIS A 153 -3.64 -5.00 14.56
C HIS A 153 -2.51 -4.95 13.52
N LEU A 154 -1.25 -5.09 13.97
CA LEU A 154 -0.09 -5.22 13.07
C LEU A 154 -0.29 -6.36 12.06
N LEU A 155 -0.72 -7.54 12.52
CA LEU A 155 -1.01 -8.68 11.64
C LEU A 155 -2.11 -8.36 10.61
N ARG A 156 -3.14 -7.61 10.99
CA ARG A 156 -4.20 -7.22 10.05
C ARG A 156 -3.69 -6.24 9.01
N GLN A 157 -2.90 -5.25 9.41
CA GLN A 157 -2.32 -4.27 8.49
C GLN A 157 -1.39 -4.95 7.48
N GLN A 158 -0.54 -5.88 7.92
CA GLN A 158 0.33 -6.64 7.01
C GLN A 158 -0.44 -7.60 6.09
N ARG A 159 -1.63 -8.07 6.47
CA ARG A 159 -2.48 -8.86 5.56
C ARG A 159 -3.17 -8.01 4.51
N GLU A 160 -3.47 -6.75 4.82
CA GLU A 160 -4.05 -5.79 3.88
C GLU A 160 -3.05 -5.40 2.79
N TYR A 161 -1.75 -5.41 3.13
CA TYR A 161 -0.65 -5.21 2.20
C TYR A 161 0.20 -6.46 2.12
N LEU A 162 -0.11 -7.40 1.22
CA LEU A 162 0.84 -8.48 0.90
C LEU A 162 2.14 -7.84 0.41
N PRO A 163 3.24 -7.89 1.19
CA PRO A 163 4.54 -7.55 0.65
C PRO A 163 4.77 -8.58 -0.44
N VAL A 164 4.98 -8.11 -1.67
CA VAL A 164 5.56 -8.98 -2.67
C VAL A 164 7.01 -9.11 -2.24
N ASP A 165 7.31 -10.16 -1.45
CA ASP A 165 8.63 -10.45 -0.86
C ASP A 165 9.76 -10.44 -1.90
N ASP A 166 9.40 -10.47 -3.18
CA ASP A 166 10.31 -10.32 -4.28
C ASP A 166 9.67 -9.58 -5.46
N ILE A 167 9.66 -8.25 -5.41
CA ILE A 167 9.48 -7.46 -6.64
C ILE A 167 10.60 -7.80 -7.65
N GLU A 168 11.78 -8.20 -7.16
CA GLU A 168 12.91 -8.62 -7.98
C GLU A 168 12.69 -9.98 -8.67
N HIS A 169 11.95 -10.93 -8.07
CA HIS A 169 11.78 -12.28 -8.61
C HIS A 169 10.38 -12.59 -9.21
N VAL A 170 9.35 -11.75 -9.01
CA VAL A 170 8.01 -11.97 -9.62
C VAL A 170 7.97 -11.68 -11.13
N ALA A 171 8.93 -10.92 -11.65
CA ALA A 171 9.36 -10.96 -13.05
C ALA A 171 10.59 -10.07 -13.14
N ALA A 172 11.77 -10.65 -13.38
CA ALA A 172 12.97 -9.89 -13.70
C ALA A 172 12.76 -9.13 -15.03
N GLY A 173 12.16 -7.95 -14.97
CA GLY A 173 11.95 -7.11 -16.15
C GLY A 173 10.93 -5.99 -15.96
N PRO A 174 11.11 -4.84 -16.63
CA PRO A 174 10.07 -3.83 -16.76
C PRO A 174 8.78 -4.46 -17.29
N ARG A 175 7.63 -4.09 -16.72
CA ARG A 175 6.33 -4.44 -17.31
C ARG A 175 6.25 -3.80 -18.70
N ILE A 176 6.38 -4.60 -19.75
CA ILE A 176 6.30 -4.13 -21.13
C ILE A 176 4.86 -3.62 -21.35
N PRO A 177 4.66 -2.35 -21.76
CA PRO A 177 3.34 -1.84 -22.10
C PRO A 177 2.68 -2.70 -23.18
N ARG A 178 1.35 -2.85 -23.10
CA ARG A 178 0.60 -3.56 -24.15
C ARG A 178 0.73 -2.78 -25.47
N VAL A 179 1.07 -3.48 -26.54
CA VAL A 179 1.17 -2.92 -27.91
C VAL A 179 -0.22 -2.51 -28.39
N PRO A 180 -0.39 -1.37 -29.09
CA PRO A 180 0.63 -0.41 -29.53
C PRO A 180 1.14 0.52 -28.41
N TYR A 181 2.45 0.60 -28.26
CA TYR A 181 3.13 1.60 -27.42
C TYR A 181 3.42 2.87 -28.24
N GLY A 182 3.38 4.04 -27.60
CA GLY A 182 3.73 5.33 -28.20
C GLY A 182 2.54 6.29 -28.37
N HIS A 183 2.82 7.52 -28.78
CA HIS A 183 1.79 8.54 -29.03
C HIS A 183 0.96 8.17 -30.27
N PRO A 184 -0.39 8.29 -30.25
CA PRO A 184 -1.25 7.89 -31.38
C PRO A 184 -0.88 8.56 -32.71
N ASP A 185 -0.37 9.79 -32.67
CA ASP A 185 0.14 10.51 -33.85
C ASP A 185 1.24 9.73 -34.60
N LEU A 186 2.05 8.92 -33.92
CA LEU A 186 3.07 8.10 -34.58
C LEU A 186 2.46 6.98 -35.43
N LEU A 187 1.32 6.42 -35.01
CA LEU A 187 0.56 5.45 -35.80
C LEU A 187 -0.08 6.11 -37.01
N ILE A 188 -0.57 7.35 -36.86
CA ILE A 188 -1.12 8.14 -37.97
C ILE A 188 -0.03 8.47 -38.98
N ARG A 189 1.13 8.95 -38.54
CA ARG A 189 2.27 9.25 -39.42
C ARG A 189 2.79 8.00 -40.13
N ARG A 190 2.76 6.84 -39.46
CA ARG A 190 3.03 5.54 -40.09
C ARG A 190 1.98 5.18 -41.12
N ALA A 191 0.69 5.38 -40.84
CA ALA A 191 -0.40 5.15 -41.79
C ALA A 191 -0.25 6.02 -43.04
N VAL A 192 0.21 7.26 -42.91
CA VAL A 192 0.57 8.14 -44.04
C VAL A 192 1.73 7.57 -44.84
N THR A 193 2.81 7.18 -44.17
CA THR A 193 4.02 6.61 -44.80
C THR A 193 3.72 5.32 -45.57
N LEU A 194 2.79 4.51 -45.06
CA LEU A 194 2.34 3.29 -45.71
C LEU A 194 1.29 3.54 -46.80
N GLY A 195 0.73 4.75 -46.92
CA GLY A 195 -0.34 5.04 -47.87
C GLY A 195 -1.68 4.44 -47.47
N ILE A 196 -1.92 4.23 -46.18
CA ILE A 196 -3.22 3.84 -45.61
C ILE A 196 -4.06 5.10 -45.42
N LEU A 197 -3.45 6.17 -44.90
CA LEU A 197 -4.00 7.51 -44.80
C LEU A 197 -3.35 8.40 -45.89
N ASP A 198 -4.15 9.24 -46.55
CA ASP A 198 -3.63 10.13 -47.59
C ASP A 198 -3.06 11.40 -46.93
N PRO A 199 -1.86 11.89 -47.29
CA PRO A 199 -1.20 13.01 -46.59
C PRO A 199 -2.07 14.28 -46.45
N GLU A 200 -2.89 14.56 -47.44
CA GLU A 200 -3.82 15.71 -47.44
C GLU A 200 -4.89 15.62 -46.34
N ASP A 201 -5.22 14.41 -45.88
CA ASP A 201 -6.21 14.17 -44.84
C ASP A 201 -5.57 14.04 -43.43
N GLU A 202 -4.22 14.05 -43.32
CA GLU A 202 -3.51 13.77 -42.06
C GLU A 202 -3.89 14.76 -40.96
N GLN A 203 -3.73 16.05 -41.24
CA GLN A 203 -3.99 17.10 -40.25
C GLN A 203 -5.47 17.13 -39.83
N ALA A 204 -6.38 17.01 -40.81
CA ALA A 204 -7.82 16.99 -40.52
C ALA A 204 -8.22 15.75 -39.69
N TYR A 205 -7.57 14.60 -39.93
CA TYR A 205 -7.78 13.41 -39.13
C TYR A 205 -7.27 13.58 -37.70
N VAL A 206 -6.03 14.07 -37.53
CA VAL A 206 -5.46 14.34 -36.20
C VAL A 206 -6.33 15.31 -35.43
N ASP A 207 -6.71 16.45 -36.03
CA ASP A 207 -7.50 17.47 -35.35
C ASP A 207 -8.88 16.97 -34.90
N VAL A 208 -9.60 16.22 -35.75
CA VAL A 208 -10.95 15.73 -35.43
C VAL A 208 -10.92 14.49 -34.55
N ARG A 209 -10.14 13.47 -34.90
CA ARG A 209 -10.18 12.15 -34.23
C ARG A 209 -9.32 12.08 -32.99
N LEU A 210 -8.14 12.71 -32.99
CA LEU A 210 -7.22 12.67 -31.86
C LEU A 210 -7.33 13.94 -31.00
N GLY A 211 -7.53 15.10 -31.64
CA GLY A 211 -7.68 16.39 -30.97
C GLY A 211 -9.10 16.71 -30.53
N HIS A 212 -10.09 15.88 -30.89
CA HIS A 212 -11.51 16.08 -30.60
C HIS A 212 -12.05 17.48 -30.96
N ARG A 213 -11.49 18.11 -31.99
CA ARG A 213 -11.89 19.45 -32.44
C ARG A 213 -13.18 19.38 -33.27
N ALA A 214 -13.94 20.49 -33.25
CA ALA A 214 -15.15 20.64 -34.05
C ALA A 214 -14.85 20.49 -35.55
N ILE A 215 -15.70 19.75 -36.27
CA ILE A 215 -15.47 19.39 -37.68
C ILE A 215 -15.75 20.56 -38.63
N GLU A 216 -16.64 21.48 -38.23
CA GLU A 216 -17.09 22.63 -39.00
C GLU A 216 -15.96 23.59 -39.39
N PRO A 217 -15.13 24.10 -38.46
CA PRO A 217 -14.01 24.98 -38.82
C PRO A 217 -12.98 24.27 -39.69
N ILE A 218 -12.74 22.98 -39.46
CA ILE A 218 -11.76 22.19 -40.22
C ILE A 218 -12.25 21.94 -41.65
N ALA A 219 -13.53 21.64 -41.83
CA ALA A 219 -14.16 21.50 -43.15
C ALA A 219 -14.06 22.81 -43.94
N ALA A 220 -14.33 23.95 -43.29
CA ALA A 220 -14.21 25.27 -43.90
C ALA A 220 -12.76 25.57 -44.33
N THR A 221 -11.76 25.34 -43.47
CA THR A 221 -10.34 25.56 -43.80
C THR A 221 -9.86 24.64 -44.93
N THR A 222 -10.38 23.42 -45.02
CA THR A 222 -10.01 22.43 -46.05
C THR A 222 -10.84 22.53 -47.34
N GLY A 223 -11.78 23.48 -47.43
CA GLY A 223 -12.63 23.67 -48.61
C GLY A 223 -13.57 22.49 -48.89
N ALA A 224 -13.94 21.72 -47.87
CA ALA A 224 -14.83 20.58 -47.97
C ALA A 224 -16.17 20.88 -47.28
N SER A 225 -17.25 20.24 -47.74
CA SER A 225 -18.48 20.21 -46.94
C SER A 225 -18.27 19.33 -45.70
N VAL A 226 -18.98 19.64 -44.61
CA VAL A 226 -18.92 18.87 -43.36
C VAL A 226 -19.22 17.38 -43.60
N ASP A 227 -20.25 17.08 -44.39
CA ASP A 227 -20.61 15.68 -44.72
C ASP A 227 -19.53 14.99 -45.55
N ALA A 228 -18.90 15.69 -46.49
CA ALA A 228 -17.80 15.12 -47.26
C ALA A 228 -16.59 14.81 -46.36
N LEU A 229 -16.26 15.70 -45.42
CA LEU A 229 -15.18 15.46 -44.46
C LEU A 229 -15.53 14.29 -43.52
N ARG A 230 -16.76 14.23 -43.00
CA ARG A 230 -17.25 13.12 -42.16
C ARG A 230 -17.14 11.76 -42.89
N MET A 231 -17.58 11.70 -44.14
CA MET A 231 -17.48 10.48 -44.96
C MET A 231 -16.02 10.08 -45.23
N ARG A 232 -15.13 11.05 -45.47
CA ARG A 232 -13.69 10.76 -45.65
C ARG A 232 -13.08 10.19 -44.39
N LEU A 233 -13.31 10.83 -43.23
CA LEU A 233 -12.80 10.39 -41.94
C LEU A 233 -13.30 8.98 -41.60
N SER A 234 -14.59 8.70 -41.80
CA SER A 234 -15.14 7.35 -41.60
C SER A 234 -14.44 6.27 -42.43
N ARG A 235 -14.12 6.54 -43.70
CA ARG A 235 -13.36 5.60 -44.54
C ARG A 235 -11.90 5.48 -44.13
N ILE A 236 -11.33 6.53 -43.54
CA ILE A 236 -9.99 6.47 -42.95
C ILE A 236 -10.02 5.60 -41.69
N ASP A 237 -11.02 5.78 -40.82
CA ASP A 237 -11.19 4.97 -39.61
C ASP A 237 -11.26 3.47 -39.94
N SER A 238 -12.06 3.08 -40.94
CA SER A 238 -12.16 1.68 -41.37
C SER A 238 -10.82 1.12 -41.84
N ARG A 239 -10.06 1.89 -42.65
CA ARG A 239 -8.73 1.48 -43.12
C ARG A 239 -7.71 1.37 -41.99
N ILE A 240 -7.75 2.28 -41.02
CA ILE A 240 -6.87 2.23 -39.85
C ILE A 240 -7.22 1.04 -38.96
N ALA A 241 -8.50 0.78 -38.74
CA ALA A 241 -8.94 -0.38 -37.95
C ALA A 241 -8.51 -1.70 -38.59
N GLU A 242 -8.67 -1.85 -39.90
CA GLU A 242 -8.19 -3.01 -40.66
C GLU A 242 -6.67 -3.16 -40.56
N ALA A 243 -5.92 -2.08 -40.77
CA ALA A 243 -4.46 -2.10 -40.66
C ALA A 243 -3.93 -2.36 -39.24
N LEU A 244 -4.69 -2.01 -38.19
CA LEU A 244 -4.39 -2.39 -36.82
C LEU A 244 -4.64 -3.89 -36.58
N ALA A 245 -5.77 -4.42 -37.08
CA ALA A 245 -6.10 -5.83 -36.97
C ALA A 245 -5.08 -6.72 -37.68
N ASP A 246 -4.60 -6.29 -38.85
CA ASP A 246 -3.56 -6.99 -39.64
C ASP A 246 -2.14 -6.78 -39.10
N GLY A 247 -1.97 -5.97 -38.05
CA GLY A 247 -0.67 -5.66 -37.47
C GLY A 247 0.24 -4.79 -38.34
N LEU A 248 -0.26 -4.16 -39.41
CA LEU A 248 0.52 -3.32 -40.32
C LEU A 248 1.05 -2.04 -39.65
N LEU A 249 0.29 -1.50 -38.71
CA LEU A 249 0.67 -0.29 -37.97
C LEU A 249 1.55 -0.56 -36.74
N THR A 250 1.65 -1.82 -36.30
CA THR A 250 2.38 -2.22 -35.08
C THR A 250 3.59 -3.12 -35.37
N GLY A 251 3.56 -3.88 -36.47
CA GLY A 251 4.63 -4.77 -36.93
C GLY A 251 5.34 -4.25 -38.19
N THR A 252 6.22 -5.07 -38.77
CA THR A 252 6.99 -4.74 -39.98
C THR A 252 6.24 -5.14 -41.25
N ALA A 253 5.79 -4.16 -42.05
CA ALA A 253 5.16 -4.44 -43.33
C ALA A 253 6.20 -4.91 -44.38
N SER A 254 5.87 -5.97 -45.13
CA SER A 254 6.74 -6.50 -46.19
C SER A 254 6.93 -5.48 -47.34
N PRO A 255 8.02 -5.57 -48.12
CA PRO A 255 8.23 -4.70 -49.28
C PRO A 255 7.09 -4.77 -50.31
N GLU A 256 6.51 -5.95 -50.51
CA GLU A 256 5.39 -6.19 -51.43
C GLU A 256 4.11 -5.50 -50.95
N THR A 257 3.75 -5.68 -49.67
CA THR A 257 2.61 -5.00 -49.05
C THR A 257 2.77 -3.49 -49.14
N ARG A 258 3.98 -2.97 -48.90
CA ARG A 258 4.29 -1.55 -49.06
C ARG A 258 4.09 -1.06 -50.50
N ALA A 259 4.49 -1.84 -51.50
CA ALA A 259 4.29 -1.49 -52.91
C ALA A 259 2.80 -1.48 -53.27
N GLN A 260 2.03 -2.47 -52.79
CA GLN A 260 0.59 -2.56 -53.02
C GLN A 260 -0.16 -1.38 -52.39
N LEU A 261 0.13 -1.03 -51.13
CA LEU A 261 -0.51 0.10 -50.47
C LEU A 261 -0.20 1.44 -51.16
N ARG A 262 1.04 1.61 -51.66
CA ARG A 262 1.40 2.78 -52.48
C ARG A 262 0.63 2.82 -53.80
N ALA A 263 0.45 1.69 -54.48
CA ALA A 263 -0.34 1.62 -55.70
C ALA A 263 -1.82 1.98 -55.44
N GLN A 264 -2.38 1.48 -54.34
CA GLN A 264 -3.74 1.84 -53.90
C GLN A 264 -3.85 3.34 -53.55
N ALA A 265 -2.86 3.90 -52.86
CA ALA A 265 -2.82 5.33 -52.58
C ALA A 265 -2.77 6.17 -53.85
N ALA A 266 -1.95 5.79 -54.83
CA ALA A 266 -1.89 6.45 -56.13
C ALA A 266 -3.23 6.35 -56.89
N GLN A 267 -3.90 5.20 -56.85
CA GLN A 267 -5.23 5.01 -57.41
C GLN A 267 -6.24 5.96 -56.76
N ARG A 268 -6.25 6.07 -55.43
CA ARG A 268 -7.14 6.99 -54.70
C ARG A 268 -6.88 8.45 -55.05
N ALA A 269 -5.61 8.86 -55.11
CA ALA A 269 -5.23 10.22 -55.50
C ALA A 269 -5.74 10.55 -56.91
N ARG A 270 -5.59 9.63 -57.88
CA ARG A 270 -6.12 9.79 -59.25
C ARG A 270 -7.64 9.94 -59.27
N LEU A 271 -8.36 9.11 -58.53
CA LEU A 271 -9.82 9.18 -58.44
C LEU A 271 -10.29 10.50 -57.79
N ARG A 272 -9.55 11.00 -56.81
CA ARG A 272 -9.81 12.28 -56.15
C ARG A 272 -9.62 13.44 -57.11
N ALA A 273 -8.50 13.48 -57.82
CA ALA A 273 -8.21 14.50 -58.84
C ALA A 273 -9.27 14.51 -59.95
N ALA A 274 -9.68 13.33 -60.44
CA ALA A 274 -10.74 13.23 -61.45
C ALA A 274 -12.09 13.80 -60.95
N ARG A 275 -12.46 13.54 -59.69
CA ARG A 275 -13.67 14.11 -59.08
C ARG A 275 -13.58 15.62 -58.88
N ALA A 276 -12.43 16.14 -58.47
CA ALA A 276 -12.21 17.57 -58.33
C ALA A 276 -12.34 18.30 -59.68
N THR A 277 -11.70 17.77 -60.74
CA THR A 277 -11.81 18.32 -62.10
C THR A 277 -13.25 18.29 -62.63
N ALA A 278 -14.00 17.22 -62.35
CA ALA A 278 -15.41 17.11 -62.72
C ALA A 278 -16.29 18.12 -61.96
N ALA A 279 -16.01 18.37 -60.68
CA ALA A 279 -16.70 19.39 -59.89
C ALA A 279 -16.43 20.80 -60.40
N VAL A 280 -15.16 21.13 -60.71
CA VAL A 280 -14.79 22.43 -61.29
C VAL A 280 -15.45 22.64 -62.66
N ARG A 281 -15.44 21.63 -63.54
CA ARG A 281 -16.12 21.72 -64.85
C ARG A 281 -17.63 21.97 -64.73
N ARG A 282 -18.29 21.41 -63.71
CA ARG A 282 -19.73 21.68 -63.44
C ARG A 282 -20.00 23.09 -62.95
N VAL A 283 -19.04 23.74 -62.30
CA VAL A 283 -19.17 25.13 -61.82
C VAL A 283 -18.91 26.13 -62.95
N VAL A 284 -18.04 25.79 -63.91
CA VAL A 284 -17.63 26.69 -65.01
C VAL A 284 -18.59 26.70 -66.21
N VAL A 285 -19.47 25.70 -66.35
CA VAL A 285 -20.55 25.72 -67.36
C VAL A 285 -21.82 26.24 -66.68
N PRO A 286 -22.19 27.54 -66.83
CA PRO A 286 -23.48 28.00 -66.36
C PRO A 286 -24.56 27.39 -67.25
N VAL A 287 -25.62 26.88 -66.64
CA VAL A 287 -26.84 26.46 -67.32
C VAL A 287 -27.40 27.70 -68.02
N ALA A 288 -27.45 27.67 -69.36
CA ALA A 288 -28.19 28.63 -70.18
C ALA A 288 -29.68 28.30 -70.16
#